data_AF-A0A6P0Q2U2-F1
#
_entry.id   AF-A0A6P0Q2U2-F1
#
_cell.length_a   1.000
_cell.length_b   1.000
_cell.length_c   1.000
_cell.angle_alpha   90.00
_cell.angle_beta   90.00
_cell.angle_gamma   90.00
#
_symmetry.space_group_name_H-M   'P 1'
#
loop_
_entity.id
_entity.type
_entity.pdbx_description
1 polymer ?
#
loop_
_entity_poly.entity_id
_entity_poly.type
_entity_poly.pdbx_seq_one_letter_code
_entity_poly.pdbx_strand_id
1 'polypeptide(L)' 'MMHNLSQMTNTELKRYISEHRNDDKAFHAAMEVLMSRRNPANRHPYPFELKNPEAEVEAILREKLNHTEI' A
#
# COMPACT_ATOMS: atom_id res chain seq x y z
N MET A 1 22.48 -6.42 11.45
CA MET A 1 22.47 -5.10 10.77
C MET A 1 21.04 -4.66 10.62
N MET A 2 20.63 -3.55 11.25
CA MET A 2 19.30 -2.97 10.99
C MET A 2 19.37 -2.36 9.59
N HIS A 3 18.79 -3.03 8.60
CA HIS A 3 18.50 -2.37 7.34
C HIS A 3 17.74 -1.08 7.66
N ASN A 4 18.18 0.06 7.15
CA ASN A 4 17.51 1.32 7.42
C ASN A 4 16.22 1.38 6.57
N LEU A 5 15.18 0.66 7.02
CA LEU A 5 13.90 0.49 6.34
C LEU A 5 13.29 1.84 5.93
N SER A 6 13.55 2.90 6.73
CA SER A 6 13.10 4.26 6.46
C SER A 6 13.64 4.85 5.15
N GLN A 7 14.78 4.37 4.65
CA GLN A 7 15.44 4.85 3.43
C GLN A 7 15.09 4.03 2.18
N MET A 8 14.51 2.84 2.34
CA MET A 8 14.11 1.98 1.22
C MET A 8 12.97 2.61 0.44
N THR A 9 12.90 2.42 -0.87
CA THR A 9 11.72 2.73 -1.68
C THR A 9 10.55 1.81 -1.34
N ASN A 10 9.33 2.16 -1.77
CA ASN A 10 8.17 1.29 -1.55
C ASN A 10 8.31 -0.07 -2.26
N THR A 11 9.01 -0.12 -3.39
CA THR A 11 9.29 -1.38 -4.11
C THR A 11 10.25 -2.25 -3.31
N GLU A 12 11.31 -1.66 -2.76
CA GLU A 12 12.28 -2.37 -1.91
C GLU A 12 11.66 -2.87 -0.61
N LEU A 13 10.80 -2.06 0.03
CA LEU A 13 10.06 -2.48 1.22
C LEU A 13 9.13 -3.66 0.92
N LYS A 14 8.39 -3.63 -0.21
CA LYS A 14 7.54 -4.75 -0.62
C LYS A 14 8.33 -6.03 -0.89
N ARG A 15 9.51 -5.91 -1.52
CA ARG A 15 10.42 -7.04 -1.73
C ARG A 15 10.92 -7.59 -0.39
N TYR A 16 11.40 -6.72 0.49
CA TYR A 16 11.87 -7.08 1.83
C TYR A 16 10.79 -7.80 2.65
N ILE A 17 9.55 -7.28 2.66
CA ILE A 17 8.39 -7.93 3.30
C ILE A 17 8.16 -9.33 2.72
N SER A 18 8.28 -9.50 1.40
CA SER A 18 8.09 -10.80 0.76
C SER A 18 9.20 -11.79 1.05
N GLU A 19 10.45 -11.34 1.23
CA GLU A 19 11.60 -12.17 1.59
C GLU A 19 11.58 -12.56 3.08
N HIS A 20 10.98 -11.72 3.94
CA HIS A 20 10.93 -11.89 5.39
C HIS A 20 9.54 -12.25 5.93
N ARG A 21 8.69 -12.92 5.14
CA ARG A 21 7.30 -13.28 5.54
C ARG A 21 7.19 -14.06 6.85
N ASN A 22 8.20 -14.88 7.17
CA ASN A 22 8.22 -15.74 8.35
C ASN A 22 9.06 -15.17 9.50
N ASP A 23 9.64 -13.98 9.33
CA ASP A 23 10.31 -13.26 10.41
C ASP A 23 9.35 -12.16 10.89
N ASP A 24 8.60 -12.45 11.95
CA ASP A 24 7.60 -11.53 12.49
C ASP A 24 8.19 -10.14 12.75
N LYS A 25 9.40 -10.05 13.29
CA LYS A 25 9.98 -8.74 13.64
C LYS A 25 10.33 -7.95 12.39
N ALA A 26 11.02 -8.57 11.43
CA ALA A 26 11.39 -7.92 10.18
C ALA A 26 10.16 -7.55 9.34
N PHE A 27 9.17 -8.44 9.28
CA PHE A 27 7.91 -8.21 8.57
C PHE A 27 7.16 -7.01 9.14
N HIS A 28 6.90 -7.00 10.46
CA HIS A 28 6.12 -5.93 11.09
C HIS A 28 6.82 -4.58 10.98
N ALA A 29 8.15 -4.53 11.20
CA ALA A 29 8.92 -3.29 11.08
C ALA A 29 8.86 -2.70 9.67
N ALA A 30 8.99 -3.53 8.63
CA ALA A 30 8.92 -3.04 7.24
C ALA A 30 7.49 -2.65 6.84
N MET A 31 6.49 -3.38 7.33
CA MET A 31 5.08 -3.06 7.10
C MET A 31 4.69 -1.72 7.74
N GLU A 32 5.17 -1.42 8.94
CA GLU A 32 4.91 -0.16 9.63
C GLU A 32 5.45 1.03 8.83
N VAL A 33 6.68 0.94 8.31
CA VAL A 33 7.26 1.96 7.43
C VAL A 33 6.46 2.12 6.14
N LEU A 34 5.98 1.02 5.55
CA LEU A 34 5.18 1.09 4.33
C LEU A 34 3.83 1.77 4.59
N MET A 35 3.19 1.50 5.73
CA MET A 35 1.90 2.08 6.09
C MET A 35 2.00 3.55 6.51
N SER A 36 3.08 3.96 7.19
CA SER A 36 3.28 5.35 7.61
C SER A 36 3.45 6.32 6.43
N ARG A 37 3.94 5.83 5.29
CA ARG A 37 4.08 6.58 4.04
C ARG A 37 2.77 6.75 3.27
N ARG A 38 1.70 6.06 3.68
CA ARG A 38 0.43 6.13 2.98
C ARG A 38 -0.17 7.52 3.15
N ASN A 39 -0.31 8.25 2.03
CA ASN A 39 -0.95 9.56 2.05
C ASN A 39 -2.41 9.43 2.51
N PRO A 40 -2.81 10.06 3.64
CA PRO A 40 -4.19 10.03 4.13
C PRO A 40 -5.20 10.56 3.11
N ALA A 41 -4.78 11.51 2.26
CA ALA A 41 -5.63 12.06 1.19
C ALA A 41 -5.97 11.03 0.10
N ASN A 42 -5.18 9.96 -0.02
CA ASN A 42 -5.42 8.87 -0.99
C ASN A 42 -6.20 7.71 -0.36
N ARG A 43 -6.79 7.91 0.82
CA ARG A 43 -7.62 6.90 1.48
C ARG A 43 -9.03 6.97 0.90
N HIS A 44 -9.38 5.99 0.09
CA HIS A 44 -10.77 5.82 -0.31
C HIS A 44 -11.62 5.36 0.88
N PRO A 45 -12.91 5.77 0.95
CA PRO A 45 -13.85 5.24 1.93
C PRO A 45 -13.96 3.73 1.81
N TYR A 46 -14.42 3.06 2.87
CA TYR A 46 -14.67 1.63 2.77
C TYR A 46 -15.79 1.39 1.75
N PRO A 47 -15.67 0.45 0.79
CA PRO A 47 -16.61 0.32 -0.32
C PRO A 47 -18.09 0.18 0.08
N PHE A 48 -18.37 -0.45 1.21
CA PHE A 48 -19.74 -0.64 1.71
C PHE A 48 -20.32 0.60 2.40
N GLU A 49 -19.52 1.64 2.64
CA GLU A 49 -19.95 2.94 3.16
C GLU A 49 -20.27 3.94 2.04
N LEU A 50 -20.02 3.57 0.77
CA LEU A 50 -20.31 4.39 -0.40
C LEU A 50 -21.82 4.43 -0.66
N LYS A 51 -22.31 5.52 -1.25
CA LYS A 51 -23.75 5.67 -1.56
C LYS A 51 -24.16 4.75 -2.70
N ASN A 52 -23.27 4.53 -3.66
CA ASN A 52 -23.42 3.56 -4.73
C ASN A 52 -22.11 2.75 -4.88
N PRO A 53 -21.93 1.69 -4.07
CA PRO A 53 -20.68 0.95 -3.99
C PRO A 53 -20.15 0.46 -5.33
N GLU A 54 -20.99 -0.12 -6.17
CA GLU A 54 -20.56 -0.69 -7.45
C GLU A 54 -20.02 0.39 -8.40
N ALA A 55 -20.80 1.46 -8.62
CA ALA A 55 -20.42 2.53 -9.55
C ALA A 55 -19.20 3.33 -9.06
N GLU A 56 -19.13 3.63 -7.76
CA GLU A 56 -18.03 4.39 -7.18
C GLU A 56 -16.72 3.59 -7.16
N VAL A 57 -16.77 2.29 -6.85
CA VAL A 57 -15.59 1.41 -6.93
C VAL A 57 -15.14 1.24 -8.38
N GLU A 58 -16.06 1.05 -9.32
CA GLU A 58 -15.72 0.93 -10.73
C GLU A 58 -14.99 2.18 -11.24
N ALA A 59 -15.47 3.38 -10.89
CA ALA A 59 -14.82 4.64 -11.25
C ALA A 59 -13.37 4.73 -10.72
N ILE A 60 -13.16 4.36 -9.44
CA ILE A 60 -11.83 4.34 -8.82
C ILE A 60 -10.90 3.36 -9.53
N LEU A 61 -11.39 2.17 -9.90
CA LEU A 61 -10.59 1.17 -10.61
C LEU A 61 -10.22 1.65 -12.01
N ARG A 62 -11.17 2.24 -12.75
CA ARG A 62 -10.93 2.81 -14.09
C ARG A 62 -9.89 3.95 -14.04
N GLU A 63 -10.00 4.85 -13.06
CA GLU A 63 -9.02 5.92 -12.85
C GLU A 63 -7.59 5.37 -12.68
N LYS A 64 -7.42 4.34 -11.86
CA LYS A 64 -6.11 3.71 -11.59
C LYS A 64 -5.55 2.97 -12.79
N LEU A 65 -6.39 2.27 -13.54
CA LEU A 65 -5.97 1.58 -14.78
C LEU A 65 -5.44 2.60 -15.80
N ASN A 66 -6.12 3.72 -15.96
CA ASN A 66 -5.71 4.79 -16.89
C ASN A 66 -4.39 5.47 -16.46
N HIS A 67 -4.03 5.43 -15.17
CA HIS A 67 -2.75 5.95 -14.66
C HIS A 67 -1.59 4.96 -14.76
N THR A 68 -1.84 3.73 -15.23
CA THR A 68 -0.82 2.66 -15.32
C THR A 68 -0.18 2.56 -16.73
N GLU A 69 -0.63 3.37 -17.70
CA GLU A 69 -0.11 3.37 -19.09
C GLU A 69 1.03 4.38 -19.37
N ILE A 70 1.88 4.72 -18.38
CA ILE A 70 3.06 5.58 -18.58
C ILE A 70 4.33 4.91 -18.06
#